data_AF-V2WYI7-F1
#
_entry.id   AF-V2WYI7-F1
#
_cell.length_a   1.000
_cell.length_b   1.000
_cell.length_c   1.000
_cell.angle_alpha   90.00
_cell.angle_beta   90.00
_cell.angle_gamma   90.00
#
_symmetry.space_group_name_H-M   'P 1'
#
loop_
_entity.id
_entity.type
_entity.pdbx_description
1 polymer ?
#
loop_
_entity_poly.entity_id
_entity_poly.type
_entity_poly.pdbx_seq_one_letter_code
_entity_poly.pdbx_strand_id
1 'polypeptide(L)'
;MGNSDKDIVKLKGEENYTAWEYRTRVAVRAVNLLETLMGEDEKPNGGPSSRTVKAWKNRRDAAMEMLVKYLEDEVLTHAKGFDEDPVGLWAHLMAIFGGSGVGAAVRMWREFSNVKYRGEEMTIVMGQIQSLANDREQIHNNRPSDTQIIAIMLNSIVEHPSEEAVTLSAMKNCYMLSSL
;
A
#
# COMPACT_ATOMS: atom_id res chain seq x y z
N MET A 1 4.29 16.23 27.54
CA MET A 1 4.44 15.03 26.70
C MET A 1 3.59 15.25 25.46
N GLY A 2 4.22 15.62 24.35
CA GLY A 2 3.52 16.17 23.18
C GLY A 2 3.37 15.16 22.04
N ASN A 3 2.11 14.81 21.77
CA ASN A 3 1.49 14.70 20.44
C ASN A 3 2.15 13.80 19.38
N SER A 4 1.64 12.59 19.17
CA SER A 4 1.99 11.75 17.99
C SER A 4 0.80 11.01 17.35
N ASP A 5 -0.45 11.27 17.76
CA ASP A 5 -1.63 10.61 17.17
C ASP A 5 -2.18 11.32 15.93
N LYS A 6 -1.67 12.52 15.60
CA LYS A 6 -2.22 13.34 14.51
C LYS A 6 -1.79 12.92 13.10
N ASP A 7 -0.82 12.01 12.96
CA ASP A 7 -0.22 11.67 11.66
C ASP A 7 -0.47 10.21 11.22
N ILE A 8 -1.29 9.45 11.95
CA ILE A 8 -1.63 8.09 11.56
C ILE A 8 -2.65 8.16 10.42
N VAL A 9 -2.21 7.79 9.21
CA VAL A 9 -3.11 7.63 8.06
C VAL A 9 -3.98 6.41 8.30
N LYS A 10 -5.27 6.64 8.57
CA LYS A 10 -6.28 5.61 8.79
C LYS A 10 -6.82 5.04 7.48
N LEU A 11 -7.21 3.77 7.48
CA LEU A 11 -7.92 3.13 6.37
C LEU A 11 -9.34 3.69 6.29
N LYS A 12 -9.67 4.28 5.14
CA LYS A 12 -11.00 4.83 4.85
C LYS A 12 -11.80 3.94 3.91
N GLY A 13 -11.09 3.26 3.01
CA GLY A 13 -11.68 2.40 2.01
C GLY A 13 -10.65 1.96 0.98
N GLU A 14 -11.15 1.49 -0.17
CA GLU A 14 -10.32 1.04 -1.28
C GLU A 14 -9.40 2.15 -1.83
N GLU A 15 -9.81 3.42 -1.71
CA GLU A 15 -9.13 4.57 -2.29
C GLU A 15 -7.76 4.87 -1.66
N ASN A 16 -7.57 4.47 -0.41
CA ASN A 16 -6.30 4.67 0.29
C ASN A 16 -5.66 3.37 0.79
N TYR A 17 -6.24 2.22 0.42
CA TYR A 17 -5.80 0.91 0.89
C TYR A 17 -4.32 0.63 0.61
N THR A 18 -3.83 0.80 -0.62
CA THR A 18 -2.43 0.50 -0.96
C THR A 18 -1.45 1.29 -0.10
N ALA A 19 -1.71 2.59 0.04
CA ALA A 19 -0.86 3.47 0.82
C ALA A 19 -1.01 3.24 2.33
N TRP A 20 -2.17 2.77 2.79
CA TRP A 20 -2.41 2.37 4.17
C TRP A 20 -1.72 1.03 4.51
N GLU A 21 -1.82 0.03 3.64
CA GLU A 21 -1.24 -1.32 3.80
C GLU A 21 0.27 -1.21 3.98
N TYR A 22 0.93 -0.46 3.09
CA TYR A 22 2.36 -0.21 3.16
C TYR A 22 2.77 0.47 4.47
N ARG A 23 2.10 1.57 4.85
CA ARG A 23 2.42 2.32 6.08
C ARG A 23 2.21 1.47 7.33
N THR A 24 1.13 0.69 7.36
CA THR A 24 0.82 -0.19 8.48
C THR A 24 1.89 -1.26 8.64
N ARG A 25 2.31 -1.91 7.55
CA ARG A 25 3.41 -2.90 7.60
C ARG A 25 4.72 -2.31 8.10
N VAL A 26 5.06 -1.09 7.66
CA VAL A 26 6.26 -0.38 8.13
C VAL A 26 6.16 -0.07 9.63
N ALA A 27 5.02 0.45 10.09
CA ALA A 27 4.82 0.80 11.49
C ALA A 27 4.83 -0.43 12.42
N VAL A 28 4.12 -1.49 12.04
CA VAL A 28 4.05 -2.76 12.78
C VAL A 28 5.43 -3.45 12.82
N ARG A 29 6.21 -3.36 11.74
CA ARG A 29 7.61 -3.83 11.72
C ARG A 29 8.49 -3.07 12.71
N ALA A 30 8.35 -1.75 12.79
CA ALA A 30 9.15 -0.93 13.70
C ALA A 30 8.97 -1.30 15.18
N VAL A 31 7.85 -1.93 15.53
CA VAL A 31 7.54 -2.40 16.89
C VAL A 31 7.63 -3.92 17.05
N ASN A 32 8.23 -4.63 16.08
CA ASN A 32 8.42 -6.10 16.09
C ASN A 32 7.11 -6.92 16.19
N LEU A 33 6.02 -6.43 15.60
CA LEU A 33 4.73 -7.13 15.58
C LEU A 33 4.38 -7.69 14.19
N LEU A 34 5.26 -7.54 13.20
CA LEU A 34 4.95 -7.90 11.81
C LEU A 34 4.71 -9.41 11.68
N GLU A 35 5.54 -10.23 12.31
CA GLU A 35 5.37 -11.69 12.31
C GLU A 35 4.04 -12.09 12.94
N THR A 36 3.62 -11.41 14.02
CA THR A 36 2.30 -11.62 14.64
C THR A 36 1.16 -11.25 13.72
N LEU A 37 1.28 -10.15 12.97
CA LEU A 37 0.26 -9.70 12.01
C LEU A 37 0.16 -10.63 10.79
N MET A 38 1.29 -11.16 10.33
CA MET A 38 1.36 -12.07 9.18
C MET A 38 1.03 -13.53 9.54
N GLY A 39 0.80 -13.83 10.83
CA GLY A 39 0.50 -15.18 11.31
C GLY A 39 1.72 -16.10 11.44
N GLU A 40 2.92 -15.55 11.43
CA GLU A 40 4.19 -16.27 11.60
C GLU A 40 4.55 -16.46 13.09
N ASP A 41 4.01 -15.63 14.00
CA ASP A 41 4.16 -15.79 15.46
C ASP A 41 3.16 -16.83 16.00
N GLU A 42 3.53 -18.11 15.86
CA GLU A 42 2.69 -19.22 16.30
C GLU A 42 2.51 -19.25 17.82
N LYS A 43 1.30 -19.67 18.24
CA LYS A 43 0.97 -19.84 19.65
C LYS A 43 1.90 -20.89 20.29
N PRO A 44 2.66 -20.53 21.34
CA PRO A 44 3.55 -21.49 22.00
C PRO A 44 2.78 -22.62 22.70
N ASN A 45 3.39 -23.81 22.72
CA ASN A 45 2.91 -24.92 23.53
C ASN A 45 3.03 -24.59 25.02
N GLY A 46 1.91 -24.63 25.74
CA GLY A 46 1.89 -24.39 27.18
C GLY A 46 0.53 -24.04 27.74
N GLY A 47 0.42 -24.08 29.07
CA GLY A 47 -0.80 -23.66 29.77
C GLY A 47 -1.00 -22.13 29.70
N PRO A 48 -2.24 -21.63 29.92
CA PRO A 48 -2.57 -20.20 29.85
C PRO A 48 -1.74 -19.31 30.79
N SER A 49 -1.21 -19.88 31.86
CA SER A 49 -0.40 -19.17 32.86
C SER A 49 1.10 -19.10 32.50
N SER A 50 1.54 -19.81 31.45
CA SER A 50 2.95 -19.85 31.08
C SER A 50 3.43 -18.48 30.61
N ARG A 51 4.69 -18.16 30.92
CA ARG A 51 5.31 -16.88 30.54
C ARG A 51 5.31 -16.68 29.02
N THR A 52 5.57 -17.74 28.27
CA THR A 52 5.63 -17.71 26.80
C THR A 52 4.25 -17.48 26.18
N VAL A 53 3.20 -18.16 26.68
CA VAL A 53 1.82 -17.95 26.21
C VAL A 53 1.33 -16.54 26.56
N LYS A 54 1.66 -16.02 27.74
CA LYS A 54 1.34 -14.62 28.11
C LYS A 54 2.03 -13.60 27.20
N ALA A 55 3.33 -13.79 26.93
CA ALA A 55 4.06 -12.89 26.05
C ALA A 55 3.50 -12.90 24.62
N TRP A 56 3.13 -14.08 24.10
CA TRP A 56 2.46 -14.22 22.82
C TRP A 56 1.11 -13.50 22.79
N LYS A 57 0.25 -13.69 23.82
CA LYS A 57 -1.02 -12.96 23.93
C LYS A 57 -0.83 -11.44 23.94
N ASN A 58 0.16 -10.95 24.68
CA ASN A 58 0.45 -9.51 24.74
C ASN A 58 0.85 -8.96 23.35
N ARG A 59 1.64 -9.71 22.57
CA ARG A 59 1.98 -9.29 21.19
C ARG A 59 0.76 -9.32 20.27
N ARG A 60 -0.06 -10.37 20.35
CA ARG A 60 -1.33 -10.48 19.62
C ARG A 60 -2.25 -9.29 19.92
N ASP A 61 -2.45 -9.00 21.20
CA ASP A 61 -3.34 -7.93 21.64
C ASP A 61 -2.78 -6.54 21.22
N ALA A 62 -1.46 -6.35 21.28
CA ALA A 62 -0.81 -5.14 20.78
C ALA A 62 -0.92 -4.98 19.25
N ALA A 63 -0.82 -6.08 18.49
CA ALA A 63 -1.03 -6.05 17.04
C ALA A 63 -2.48 -5.70 16.70
N MET A 64 -3.44 -6.23 17.46
CA MET A 64 -4.85 -5.90 17.30
C MET A 64 -5.14 -4.43 17.63
N GLU A 65 -4.63 -3.92 18.75
CA GLU A 65 -4.74 -2.52 19.12
C GLU A 65 -4.20 -1.59 18.02
N MET A 66 -3.02 -1.93 17.49
CA MET A 66 -2.39 -1.18 16.41
C MET A 66 -3.23 -1.20 15.13
N LEU A 67 -3.75 -2.36 14.72
CA LEU A 67 -4.63 -2.46 13.56
C LEU A 67 -5.86 -1.57 13.71
N VAL A 68 -6.58 -1.72 14.82
CA VAL A 68 -7.82 -0.96 15.09
C VAL A 68 -7.56 0.55 15.11
N LYS A 69 -6.44 0.99 15.69
CA LYS A 69 -6.05 2.41 15.71
C LYS A 69 -5.82 2.99 14.31
N TYR A 70 -5.46 2.14 13.35
CA TYR A 70 -5.18 2.50 11.97
C TYR A 70 -6.43 2.40 11.09
N LEU A 71 -7.63 2.21 11.66
CA LEU A 71 -8.91 2.21 10.93
C LEU A 71 -9.68 3.52 11.20
N GLU A 72 -10.39 3.98 10.17
CA GLU A 72 -11.43 5.00 10.33
C GLU A 72 -12.71 4.38 10.92
N ASP A 73 -13.54 5.21 11.54
CA ASP A 73 -14.70 4.75 12.30
C ASP A 73 -15.70 3.95 11.44
N GLU A 74 -15.86 4.31 10.17
CA GLU A 74 -16.70 3.59 9.21
C GLU A 74 -16.19 2.17 8.93
N VAL A 75 -14.86 2.01 8.90
CA VAL A 75 -14.19 0.73 8.63
C VAL A 75 -14.14 -0.16 9.88
N LEU A 76 -14.24 0.41 11.09
CA LEU A 76 -14.27 -0.35 12.36
C LEU A 76 -15.38 -1.42 12.41
N THR A 77 -16.45 -1.25 11.64
CA THR A 77 -17.51 -2.26 11.54
C THR A 77 -16.99 -3.62 11.06
N HIS A 78 -15.94 -3.64 10.24
CA HIS A 78 -15.26 -4.84 9.75
C HIS A 78 -14.36 -5.50 10.80
N ALA A 79 -14.02 -4.82 11.89
CA ALA A 79 -13.23 -5.39 12.98
C ALA A 79 -14.06 -6.28 13.92
N LYS A 80 -15.39 -6.17 13.86
CA LYS A 80 -16.30 -6.96 14.72
C LYS A 80 -16.16 -8.45 14.43
N GLY A 81 -15.91 -9.24 15.48
CA GLY A 81 -15.75 -10.70 15.37
C GLY A 81 -14.30 -11.16 15.19
N PHE A 82 -13.34 -10.22 15.10
CA PHE A 82 -11.91 -10.50 15.06
C PHE A 82 -11.18 -10.06 16.33
N ASP A 83 -11.90 -9.81 17.44
CA ASP A 83 -11.40 -9.22 18.69
C ASP A 83 -10.10 -9.88 19.22
N GLU A 84 -9.93 -11.17 18.91
CA GLU A 84 -8.81 -12.01 19.34
C GLU A 84 -7.94 -12.54 18.17
N ASP A 85 -8.18 -12.06 16.95
CA ASP A 85 -7.59 -12.56 15.70
C ASP A 85 -7.13 -11.42 14.78
N PRO A 86 -5.99 -10.77 15.09
CA PRO A 86 -5.44 -9.70 14.24
C PRO A 86 -5.05 -10.19 12.83
N VAL A 87 -4.68 -11.47 12.68
CA VAL A 87 -4.33 -12.07 11.39
C VAL A 87 -5.57 -12.18 10.52
N GLY A 88 -6.67 -12.70 11.09
CA GLY A 88 -7.97 -12.76 10.41
C GLY A 88 -8.49 -11.38 10.03
N LEU A 89 -8.36 -10.38 10.92
CA LEU A 89 -8.75 -9.01 10.61
C LEU A 89 -7.93 -8.45 9.44
N TRP A 90 -6.62 -8.61 9.47
CA TRP A 90 -5.74 -8.18 8.38
C TRP A 90 -6.17 -8.79 7.05
N ALA A 91 -6.30 -10.12 6.99
CA ALA A 91 -6.73 -10.83 5.79
C ALA A 91 -8.12 -10.39 5.30
N HIS A 92 -9.06 -10.11 6.23
CA HIS A 92 -10.39 -9.61 5.91
C HIS A 92 -10.35 -8.22 5.25
N LEU A 93 -9.55 -7.29 5.81
CA LEU A 93 -9.36 -5.96 5.24
C LEU A 93 -8.69 -6.03 3.87
N MET A 94 -7.71 -6.92 3.69
CA MET A 94 -7.10 -7.17 2.38
C MET A 94 -8.13 -7.68 1.36
N ALA A 95 -9.04 -8.57 1.78
CA ALA A 95 -10.04 -9.13 0.89
C ALA A 95 -11.10 -8.10 0.46
N ILE A 96 -11.49 -7.20 1.36
CA ILE A 96 -12.50 -6.16 1.08
C ILE A 96 -11.88 -5.01 0.29
N PHE A 97 -10.77 -4.46 0.77
CA PHE A 97 -10.23 -3.20 0.27
C PHE A 97 -9.06 -3.36 -0.70
N GLY A 98 -8.43 -4.54 -0.70
CA GLY A 98 -7.24 -4.80 -1.50
C GLY A 98 -7.46 -4.98 -2.99
N GLY A 99 -8.72 -4.97 -3.44
CA GLY A 99 -9.03 -4.91 -4.86
C GLY A 99 -8.36 -6.03 -5.67
N SER A 100 -8.50 -7.29 -5.25
CA SER A 100 -7.93 -8.43 -5.99
C SER A 100 -8.76 -8.86 -7.22
N GLY A 101 -9.92 -8.23 -7.45
CA GLY A 101 -10.84 -8.54 -8.54
C GLY A 101 -10.55 -7.80 -9.86
N VAL A 102 -11.16 -8.27 -10.95
CA VAL A 102 -11.04 -7.67 -12.30
C VAL A 102 -11.41 -6.19 -12.31
N GLY A 103 -12.40 -5.78 -11.50
CA GLY A 103 -12.83 -4.37 -11.40
C GLY A 103 -11.72 -3.45 -10.89
N ALA A 104 -10.93 -3.90 -9.91
CA ALA A 104 -9.79 -3.16 -9.39
C ALA A 104 -8.63 -3.13 -10.40
N ALA A 105 -8.37 -4.26 -11.09
CA ALA A 105 -7.41 -4.28 -12.18
C ALA A 105 -7.76 -3.27 -13.29
N VAL A 106 -9.05 -3.17 -13.65
CA VAL A 106 -9.58 -2.19 -14.62
C VAL A 106 -9.48 -0.76 -14.07
N ARG A 107 -9.79 -0.53 -12.79
CA ARG A 107 -9.63 0.79 -12.14
C ARG A 107 -8.17 1.24 -12.20
N MET A 108 -7.23 0.38 -11.82
CA MET A 108 -5.80 0.68 -11.87
C MET A 108 -5.33 0.90 -13.31
N TRP A 109 -5.88 0.18 -14.32
CA TRP A 109 -5.58 0.46 -15.74
C TRP A 109 -6.02 1.88 -16.12
N ARG A 110 -7.20 2.29 -15.67
CA ARG A 110 -7.76 3.62 -15.93
C ARG A 110 -6.96 4.72 -15.24
N GLU A 111 -6.57 4.52 -13.99
CA GLU A 111 -5.74 5.46 -13.23
C GLU A 111 -4.37 5.61 -13.90
N PHE A 112 -3.74 4.48 -14.23
CA PHE A 112 -2.46 4.45 -14.94
C PHE A 112 -2.55 5.16 -16.30
N SER A 113 -3.60 4.91 -17.09
CA SER A 113 -3.74 5.53 -18.41
C SER A 113 -4.12 7.02 -18.38
N ASN A 114 -4.64 7.51 -17.25
CA ASN A 114 -5.17 8.86 -17.11
C ASN A 114 -4.25 9.81 -16.34
N VAL A 115 -3.01 9.39 -16.01
CA VAL A 115 -2.02 10.31 -15.45
C VAL A 115 -1.75 11.42 -16.47
N LYS A 116 -1.91 12.67 -16.03
CA LYS A 116 -1.71 13.88 -16.84
C LYS A 116 -0.84 14.84 -16.05
N TYR A 117 0.12 15.43 -16.73
CA TYR A 117 0.90 16.54 -16.21
C TYR A 117 -0.03 17.76 -16.05
N ARG A 118 -0.07 18.34 -14.84
CA ARG A 118 -0.89 19.52 -14.54
C ARG A 118 -0.08 20.73 -14.08
N GLY A 119 1.22 20.77 -14.40
CA GLY A 119 2.13 21.83 -13.96
C GLY A 119 2.92 21.50 -12.69
N GLU A 120 2.80 20.28 -12.14
CA GLU A 120 3.65 19.79 -11.05
C GLU A 120 5.07 19.43 -11.54
N GLU A 121 6.03 19.18 -10.64
CA GLU A 121 7.36 18.77 -11.08
C GLU A 121 7.31 17.44 -11.84
N MET A 122 8.02 17.36 -12.97
CA MET A 122 8.01 16.18 -13.84
C MET A 122 8.43 14.90 -13.10
N THR A 123 9.37 15.01 -12.16
CA THR A 123 9.82 13.92 -11.27
C THR A 123 8.68 13.33 -10.44
N ILE A 124 7.72 14.16 -10.01
CA ILE A 124 6.53 13.72 -9.24
C ILE A 124 5.60 12.94 -10.15
N VAL A 125 5.31 13.45 -11.36
CA VAL A 125 4.47 12.75 -12.35
C VAL A 125 5.08 11.41 -12.74
N MET A 126 6.41 11.38 -12.97
CA MET A 126 7.12 10.13 -13.29
C MET A 126 7.11 9.15 -12.13
N GLY A 127 7.31 9.63 -10.89
CA GLY A 127 7.19 8.82 -9.69
C GLY A 127 5.80 8.21 -9.51
N GLN A 128 4.74 8.97 -9.81
CA GLN A 128 3.36 8.47 -9.79
C GLN A 128 3.13 7.36 -10.83
N ILE A 129 3.59 7.56 -12.07
CA ILE A 129 3.45 6.55 -13.14
C ILE A 129 4.21 5.27 -12.78
N GLN A 130 5.41 5.39 -12.22
CA GLN A 130 6.20 4.24 -11.76
C GLN A 130 5.55 3.52 -10.59
N SER A 131 5.03 4.25 -9.60
CA SER A 131 4.29 3.66 -8.47
C SER A 131 3.10 2.86 -8.97
N LEU A 132 2.28 3.44 -9.86
CA LEU A 132 1.10 2.78 -10.43
C LEU A 132 1.48 1.55 -11.27
N ALA A 133 2.64 1.55 -11.96
CA ALA A 133 3.12 0.37 -12.68
C ALA A 133 3.53 -0.75 -11.72
N ASN A 134 4.23 -0.43 -10.64
CA ASN A 134 4.70 -1.39 -9.63
C ASN A 134 3.56 -1.99 -8.80
N ASP A 135 2.57 -1.17 -8.42
CA ASP A 135 1.41 -1.64 -7.65
C ASP A 135 0.64 -2.75 -8.41
N ARG A 136 0.69 -2.74 -9.75
CA ARG A 136 -0.01 -3.71 -10.62
C ARG A 136 0.75 -5.02 -10.77
N GLU A 137 2.08 -4.95 -10.72
CA GLU A 137 2.92 -6.15 -10.58
C GLU A 137 2.60 -6.84 -9.24
N GLN A 138 2.53 -6.08 -8.15
CA GLN A 138 2.32 -6.61 -6.81
C GLN A 138 0.91 -7.16 -6.56
N ILE A 139 -0.15 -6.51 -7.07
CA ILE A 139 -1.55 -6.87 -6.77
C ILE A 139 -2.12 -7.88 -7.77
N HIS A 140 -1.74 -7.79 -9.05
CA HIS A 140 -2.37 -8.60 -10.12
C HIS A 140 -1.37 -9.40 -10.97
N ASN A 141 -0.07 -9.39 -10.64
CA ASN A 141 0.98 -10.00 -11.46
C ASN A 141 0.90 -9.56 -12.94
N ASN A 142 0.51 -8.30 -13.16
CA ASN A 142 0.21 -7.75 -14.50
C ASN A 142 0.90 -6.40 -14.67
N ARG A 143 2.24 -6.42 -14.61
CA ARG A 143 3.06 -5.24 -14.83
C ARG A 143 2.88 -4.73 -16.27
N PRO A 144 2.60 -3.43 -16.47
CA PRO A 144 2.69 -2.83 -17.80
C PRO A 144 4.08 -3.02 -18.39
N SER A 145 4.19 -3.27 -19.69
CA SER A 145 5.49 -3.34 -20.36
C SER A 145 6.19 -1.99 -20.33
N ASP A 146 7.52 -1.97 -20.43
CA ASP A 146 8.28 -0.71 -20.46
C ASP A 146 7.82 0.20 -21.60
N THR A 147 7.42 -0.38 -22.75
CA THR A 147 6.82 0.37 -23.86
C THR A 147 5.49 1.02 -23.48
N GLN A 148 4.63 0.32 -22.73
CA GLN A 148 3.38 0.91 -22.23
C GLN A 148 3.66 2.02 -21.22
N ILE A 149 4.64 1.84 -20.35
CA ILE A 149 5.03 2.87 -19.38
C ILE A 149 5.54 4.13 -20.11
N ILE A 150 6.45 3.97 -21.07
CA ILE A 150 6.96 5.08 -21.90
C ILE A 150 5.81 5.76 -22.65
N ALA A 151 4.89 5.00 -23.25
CA ALA A 151 3.75 5.56 -23.97
C ALA A 151 2.82 6.38 -23.06
N ILE A 152 2.57 5.94 -21.83
CA ILE A 152 1.80 6.70 -20.84
C ILE A 152 2.55 7.96 -20.40
N MET A 153 3.85 7.87 -20.19
CA MET A 153 4.68 9.04 -19.84
C MET A 153 4.68 10.09 -20.95
N LEU A 154 4.67 9.70 -22.22
CA LEU A 154 4.52 10.63 -23.34
C LEU A 154 3.09 11.18 -23.41
N ASN A 155 2.07 10.34 -23.24
CA ASN A 155 0.66 10.75 -23.28
C ASN A 155 0.23 11.68 -22.12
N SER A 156 0.97 11.68 -21.01
CA SER A 156 0.69 12.54 -19.87
C SER A 156 1.02 14.01 -20.15
N ILE A 157 1.90 14.29 -21.12
CA ILE A 157 2.38 15.64 -21.48
C ILE A 157 1.92 16.12 -22.87
N VAL A 158 1.12 15.36 -23.62
CA VAL A 158 0.68 15.70 -24.99
C VAL A 158 0.02 17.07 -25.09
N GLU A 159 -0.62 17.54 -24.02
CA GLU A 159 -1.25 18.86 -23.94
C GLU A 159 -0.25 20.00 -23.61
N HIS A 160 1.00 19.66 -23.29
CA HIS A 160 2.09 20.55 -22.89
C HIS A 160 3.40 20.24 -23.64
N PRO A 161 3.45 20.42 -24.97
CA PRO A 161 4.58 20.01 -25.82
C PRO A 161 5.90 20.72 -25.54
N SER A 162 5.90 21.85 -24.82
CA SER A 162 7.14 22.53 -24.38
C SER A 162 7.94 21.72 -23.35
N GLU A 163 7.32 20.76 -22.68
CA GLU A 163 7.94 19.93 -21.64
C GLU A 163 8.53 18.62 -22.18
N GLU A 164 8.41 18.35 -23.48
CA GLU A 164 8.83 17.09 -24.10
C GLU A 164 10.32 16.79 -23.90
N ALA A 165 11.20 17.80 -24.00
CA ALA A 165 12.63 17.65 -23.78
C ALA A 165 12.98 17.31 -22.31
N VAL A 166 12.20 17.84 -21.35
CA VAL A 166 12.37 17.58 -19.92
C VAL A 166 11.93 16.15 -19.60
N THR A 167 10.82 15.71 -20.18
CA THR A 167 10.33 14.33 -20.03
C THR A 167 11.26 13.31 -20.67
N LEU A 168 11.80 13.57 -21.87
CA LEU A 168 12.80 12.70 -22.49
C LEU A 168 14.09 12.61 -21.65
N SER A 169 14.51 13.71 -21.03
CA SER A 169 15.65 13.74 -20.12
C SER A 169 15.37 12.94 -18.83
N ALA A 170 14.18 13.11 -18.24
CA ALA A 170 13.74 12.35 -17.07
C ALA A 170 13.61 10.85 -17.38
N MET A 171 13.06 10.48 -18.54
CA MET A 171 12.99 9.09 -19.02
C MET A 171 14.37 8.48 -19.15
N LYS A 172 15.35 9.20 -19.72
CA LYS A 172 16.74 8.74 -19.82
C LYS A 172 17.35 8.44 -18.45
N ASN A 173 17.11 9.29 -17.47
CA ASN A 173 17.62 9.12 -16.11
C ASN A 173 16.88 8.03 -15.31
N CYS A 174 15.58 7.85 -15.53
CA CYS A 174 14.75 6.89 -14.79
C CYS A 174 14.75 5.47 -15.39
N TYR A 175 14.93 5.33 -16.71
CA TYR A 175 14.83 4.03 -17.40
C TYR A 175 16.15 3.50 -17.95
N MET A 176 17.28 4.19 -17.72
CA MET A 176 18.56 3.80 -18.35
C MET A 176 18.36 3.55 -19.85
N LEU A 177 17.74 4.49 -20.56
CA LEU A 177 17.76 4.50 -22.03
C LEU A 177 19.18 4.89 -22.47
N SER A 178 20.14 4.01 -22.23
CA SER A 178 21.55 4.17 -22.61
C SER A 178 21.81 3.83 -24.08
N SER A 179 20.77 3.74 -24.91
CA SER A 179 20.94 3.50 -26.35
C SER A 179 19.68 3.85 -27.14
N LEU A 180 19.51 5.14 -27.42
CA LEU A 180 18.94 5.66 -28.67
C LEU A 180 19.88 6.75 -29.18
#